data_AF-A0A937QU40-F1
#
_entry.id   AF-A0A937QU40-F1
#
_cell.length_a   1.000
_cell.length_b   1.000
_cell.length_c   1.000
_cell.angle_alpha   90.00
_cell.angle_beta   90.00
_cell.angle_gamma   90.00
#
_symmetry.space_group_name_H-M   'P 1'
#
loop_
_entity.id
_entity.type
_entity.pdbx_description
1 polymer ?
#
loop_
_entity_poly.entity_id
_entity_poly.type
_entity_poly.pdbx_seq_one_letter_code
_entity_poly.pdbx_strand_id
1 'polypeptide(L)'
;MKEQKMTSRINIGIVLIIILTASAGAQAECPLDHFIIGRNRDGIEDTDDDKKLFVDCRQKYRDSGDTEYANWFYPLHRSIFPGYSYRIGEPGFDAFQSTNPNAAYTYDPNRTLAGDPDVDYNIIVECIDMSVGLRAVHKEYPQFIIDAVGQSFSHSYIHNLRGYGHMHMSYQAVDGENLHWITFRLLDGLDYGQQYEPSEPFTIVFNAEPPAGDLIVDGKVNERDLVEFSYYWLGDEGDKTNDHYERADANRDGKVDFQDFALFAESWLSCNLRPQSECW
;
A
#
# COMPACT_ATOMS: atom_id res chain seq x y z
N MET A 1 54.88 12.06 56.63
CA MET A 1 54.53 11.42 55.33
C MET A 1 53.58 10.26 55.58
N LYS A 2 52.29 10.49 55.39
CA LYS A 2 51.30 9.41 55.21
C LYS A 2 50.43 9.84 54.03
N GLU A 3 50.72 9.26 52.87
CA GLU A 3 49.92 9.43 51.66
C GLU A 3 48.57 8.73 51.85
N GLN A 4 47.50 9.50 51.78
CA GLN A 4 46.13 9.01 51.81
C GLN A 4 45.72 8.70 50.36
N LYS A 5 45.80 7.44 49.96
CA LYS A 5 45.29 6.94 48.67
C LYS A 5 43.77 7.07 48.65
N MET A 6 43.30 8.13 47.99
CA MET A 6 41.90 8.36 47.67
C MET A 6 41.45 7.28 46.67
N THR A 7 40.69 6.29 47.16
CA THR A 7 40.06 5.25 46.34
C THR A 7 38.99 5.87 45.45
N SER A 8 39.35 6.17 44.20
CA SER A 8 38.42 6.39 43.08
C SER A 8 37.66 5.09 42.78
N ARG A 9 36.63 4.80 43.59
CA ARG A 9 35.61 3.76 43.32
C ARG A 9 34.30 4.40 42.88
N ILE A 10 34.40 5.48 42.10
CA ILE A 10 33.28 6.17 41.50
C ILE A 10 33.31 5.87 40.00
N ASN A 11 32.21 5.31 39.50
CA ASN A 11 31.72 5.41 38.12
C ASN A 11 32.26 4.49 37.01
N ILE A 12 32.55 3.20 37.27
CA ILE A 12 32.55 2.21 36.15
C ILE A 12 31.13 1.65 35.94
N GLY A 13 30.38 1.42 37.01
CA GLY A 13 29.00 0.89 36.92
C GLY A 13 28.00 1.85 36.26
N ILE A 14 28.11 3.17 36.52
CA ILE A 14 27.20 4.17 35.94
C ILE A 14 27.46 4.37 34.44
N VAL A 15 28.71 4.29 33.99
CA VAL A 15 29.05 4.44 32.55
C VAL A 15 28.53 3.25 31.73
N LEU A 16 28.57 2.03 32.26
CA LEU A 16 28.02 0.84 31.60
C LEU A 16 26.49 0.86 31.48
N ILE A 17 25.77 1.41 32.49
CA ILE A 17 24.31 1.57 32.43
C ILE A 17 23.91 2.65 31.40
N ILE A 18 24.69 3.72 31.25
CA ILE A 18 24.45 4.75 30.22
C ILE A 18 24.71 4.20 28.81
N ILE A 19 25.72 3.36 28.60
CA ILE A 19 25.99 2.75 27.29
C ILE A 19 24.91 1.74 26.90
N LEU A 20 24.38 0.95 27.86
CA LEU A 20 23.30 -0.02 27.60
C LEU A 20 21.92 0.65 27.38
N THR A 21 21.71 1.87 27.87
CA THR A 21 20.47 2.63 27.65
C THR A 21 20.52 3.55 26.43
N ALA A 22 21.72 3.89 25.94
CA ALA A 22 21.92 4.71 24.74
C ALA A 22 21.84 3.93 23.41
N SER A 23 21.91 2.60 23.43
CA SER A 23 21.48 1.77 22.29
C SER A 23 19.96 1.62 22.30
N ALA A 24 19.25 2.75 22.33
CA ALA A 24 17.85 2.81 21.92
C ALA A 24 17.79 2.20 20.51
N GLY A 25 17.03 1.12 20.37
CA GLY A 25 17.07 0.28 19.19
C GLY A 25 16.84 1.09 17.93
N ALA A 26 17.85 1.17 17.08
CA ALA A 26 17.65 1.50 15.67
C ALA A 26 16.83 0.35 15.08
N GLN A 27 15.51 0.47 15.11
CA GLN A 27 14.65 -0.39 14.32
C GLN A 27 14.86 0.05 12.87
N ALA A 28 15.52 -0.79 12.08
CA ALA A 28 15.58 -0.58 10.66
C ALA A 28 14.14 -0.62 10.13
N GLU A 29 13.77 0.40 9.38
CA GLU A 29 12.53 0.37 8.63
C GLU A 29 12.53 -0.80 7.68
N CYS A 30 11.35 -1.35 7.43
CA CYS A 30 11.22 -2.40 6.46
C CYS A 30 11.57 -1.82 5.08
N PRO A 31 12.52 -2.43 4.34
CA PRO A 31 12.91 -1.92 3.03
C PRO A 31 11.84 -2.21 1.97
N LEU A 32 10.86 -3.07 2.28
CA LEU A 32 9.82 -3.51 1.35
C LEU A 32 8.72 -2.46 1.20
N ASP A 33 7.94 -2.59 0.14
CA ASP A 33 6.83 -1.68 -0.14
C ASP A 33 5.59 -1.97 0.72
N HIS A 34 4.94 -0.93 1.23
CA HIS A 34 3.70 -1.02 2.00
C HIS A 34 2.68 0.03 1.57
N PHE A 35 1.42 -0.38 1.59
CA PHE A 35 0.28 0.53 1.60
C PHE A 35 0.06 1.04 3.02
N ILE A 36 0.11 2.35 3.22
CA ILE A 36 0.00 2.93 4.57
C ILE A 36 -1.44 3.37 4.79
N ILE A 37 -2.09 2.75 5.76
CA ILE A 37 -3.48 3.00 6.12
C ILE A 37 -3.55 4.23 7.03
N GLY A 38 -4.47 5.14 6.72
CA GLY A 38 -4.75 6.32 7.53
C GLY A 38 -6.18 6.81 7.43
N ARG A 39 -6.42 7.94 8.10
CA ARG A 39 -7.61 8.81 7.98
C ARG A 39 -7.15 10.24 7.77
N ASN A 40 -8.04 11.17 7.38
CA ASN A 40 -7.67 12.58 7.20
C ASN A 40 -6.50 12.70 6.21
N ARG A 41 -6.79 12.57 4.92
CA ARG A 41 -5.75 12.49 3.90
C ARG A 41 -4.90 13.77 3.84
N ASP A 42 -5.52 14.94 4.00
CA ASP A 42 -4.82 16.22 3.92
C ASP A 42 -4.00 16.56 5.20
N GLY A 43 -4.26 15.84 6.30
CA GLY A 43 -3.58 16.00 7.58
C GLY A 43 -3.98 17.28 8.32
N ILE A 44 -5.12 17.88 7.97
CA ILE A 44 -5.66 19.12 8.57
C ILE A 44 -6.86 18.73 9.43
N GLU A 45 -6.84 19.07 10.72
CA GLU A 45 -7.96 18.78 11.61
C GLU A 45 -9.21 19.62 11.27
N ASP A 46 -10.38 19.09 11.61
CA ASP A 46 -11.70 19.71 11.44
C ASP A 46 -12.13 19.88 9.96
N THR A 47 -11.68 18.98 9.08
CA THR A 47 -12.06 18.91 7.66
C THR A 47 -13.05 17.78 7.39
N ASP A 48 -13.65 17.78 6.19
CA ASP A 48 -14.65 16.79 5.79
C ASP A 48 -14.09 15.36 5.69
N ASP A 49 -12.77 15.20 5.51
CA ASP A 49 -12.10 13.89 5.37
C ASP A 49 -11.51 13.34 6.69
N ASP A 50 -11.77 13.99 7.83
CA ASP A 50 -11.30 13.57 9.16
C ASP A 50 -11.71 12.14 9.54
N LYS A 51 -12.81 11.67 8.95
CA LYS A 51 -13.37 10.33 9.13
C LYS A 51 -13.23 9.46 7.89
N LYS A 52 -12.61 9.94 6.81
CA LYS A 52 -12.46 9.15 5.60
C LYS A 52 -11.18 8.33 5.66
N LEU A 53 -11.29 7.01 5.50
CA LEU A 53 -10.11 6.18 5.33
C LEU A 53 -9.41 6.50 4.01
N PHE A 54 -8.10 6.39 4.00
CA PHE A 54 -7.33 6.42 2.76
C PHE A 54 -6.14 5.46 2.84
N VAL A 55 -5.55 5.21 1.68
CA VAL A 55 -4.28 4.51 1.54
C VAL A 55 -3.28 5.45 0.92
N ASP A 56 -2.14 5.67 1.59
CA ASP A 56 -0.99 6.31 0.99
C ASP A 56 -0.27 5.27 0.12
N CYS A 57 -0.28 5.51 -1.19
CA CYS A 57 0.34 4.63 -2.18
C CYS A 57 1.78 5.02 -2.51
N ARG A 58 2.45 5.93 -1.77
CA ARG A 58 3.76 6.44 -2.22
C ARG A 58 4.83 5.37 -2.43
N GLN A 59 4.75 4.26 -1.70
CA GLN A 59 5.71 3.15 -1.83
C GLN A 59 5.28 2.15 -2.92
N LYS A 60 4.09 2.27 -3.48
CA LYS A 60 3.61 1.42 -4.56
C LYS A 60 4.58 1.50 -5.74
N TYR A 61 5.04 0.33 -6.16
CA TYR A 61 6.03 0.08 -7.21
C TYR A 61 7.42 0.69 -6.99
N ARG A 62 7.75 1.16 -5.79
CA ARG A 62 9.09 1.70 -5.52
C ARG A 62 10.15 0.63 -5.81
N ASP A 63 9.95 -0.62 -5.38
CA ASP A 63 10.91 -1.71 -5.59
C ASP A 63 10.57 -2.62 -6.79
N SER A 64 9.98 -2.05 -7.83
CA SER A 64 9.50 -2.80 -9.00
C SER A 64 10.59 -3.20 -10.01
N GLY A 65 11.85 -2.78 -9.84
CA GLY A 65 12.96 -3.15 -10.75
C GLY A 65 14.33 -2.64 -10.32
N ASP A 66 15.26 -2.45 -11.26
CA ASP A 66 16.67 -2.11 -10.98
C ASP A 66 16.86 -0.69 -10.41
N THR A 67 15.88 0.19 -10.64
CA THR A 67 15.81 1.55 -10.09
C THR A 67 14.48 1.75 -9.40
N GLU A 68 14.40 2.70 -8.47
CA GLU A 68 13.13 3.03 -7.84
C GLU A 68 12.08 3.39 -8.90
N TYR A 69 10.89 2.77 -8.80
CA TYR A 69 9.79 2.96 -9.76
C TYR A 69 10.17 2.64 -11.21
N ALA A 70 11.02 1.63 -11.41
CA ALA A 70 11.39 1.17 -12.76
C ALA A 70 10.20 0.69 -13.58
N ASN A 71 9.22 0.05 -12.94
CA ASN A 71 7.99 -0.42 -13.55
C ASN A 71 6.78 0.12 -12.77
N TRP A 72 5.61 0.12 -13.42
CA TRP A 72 4.33 0.52 -12.80
C TRP A 72 3.43 -0.69 -12.55
N PHE A 73 4.11 -1.79 -12.26
CA PHE A 73 3.58 -3.07 -11.86
C PHE A 73 4.68 -3.78 -11.08
N TYR A 74 4.31 -4.75 -10.25
CA TYR A 74 5.28 -5.62 -9.58
C TYR A 74 5.63 -6.82 -10.48
N PRO A 75 6.90 -7.03 -10.87
CA PRO A 75 7.27 -8.21 -11.65
C PRO A 75 7.09 -9.47 -10.79
N LEU A 76 6.51 -10.52 -11.37
CA LEU A 76 6.38 -11.80 -10.68
C LEU A 76 7.56 -12.70 -11.02
N HIS A 77 8.09 -13.39 -10.01
CA HIS A 77 9.23 -14.28 -10.19
C HIS A 77 8.81 -15.73 -10.13
N ARG A 78 9.39 -16.54 -11.03
CA ARG A 78 9.14 -17.97 -11.07
C ARG A 78 9.53 -18.62 -9.74
N SER A 79 8.67 -19.50 -9.25
CA SER A 79 8.77 -20.23 -8.00
C SER A 79 8.76 -21.73 -8.23
N ILE A 80 9.17 -22.48 -7.21
CA ILE A 80 9.18 -23.95 -7.21
C ILE A 80 7.79 -24.58 -6.99
N PHE A 81 6.78 -23.77 -6.65
CA PHE A 81 5.43 -24.27 -6.36
C PHE A 81 4.61 -24.37 -7.65
N PRO A 82 4.15 -25.56 -8.06
CA PRO A 82 3.60 -25.76 -9.41
C PRO A 82 2.22 -25.13 -9.62
N GLY A 83 1.40 -24.98 -8.57
CA GLY A 83 0.04 -24.43 -8.71
C GLY A 83 -0.04 -22.91 -8.80
N TYR A 84 0.96 -22.21 -8.27
CA TYR A 84 1.12 -20.77 -8.36
C TYR A 84 2.61 -20.51 -8.56
N SER A 85 3.01 -20.69 -9.81
CA SER A 85 4.41 -20.80 -10.19
C SER A 85 5.10 -19.47 -10.33
N TYR A 86 4.40 -18.36 -10.13
CA TYR A 86 4.95 -17.01 -10.14
C TYR A 86 4.52 -16.26 -8.88
N ARG A 87 5.42 -15.50 -8.27
CA ARG A 87 5.14 -14.84 -7.01
C ARG A 87 6.05 -13.64 -6.74
N ILE A 88 5.57 -12.79 -5.84
CA ILE A 88 6.34 -11.76 -5.15
C ILE A 88 5.98 -11.77 -3.65
N GLY A 89 6.86 -11.25 -2.80
CA GLY A 89 6.71 -11.24 -1.34
C GLY A 89 6.15 -9.94 -0.74
N GLU A 90 5.76 -9.00 -1.60
CA GLU A 90 5.34 -7.63 -1.30
C GLU A 90 4.46 -7.11 -2.46
N PRO A 91 3.73 -5.99 -2.34
CA PRO A 91 3.65 -5.05 -1.21
C PRO A 91 2.78 -5.51 -0.03
N GLY A 92 3.11 -5.04 1.16
CA GLY A 92 2.37 -5.27 2.41
C GLY A 92 1.38 -4.15 2.79
N PHE A 93 0.95 -4.17 4.04
CA PHE A 93 0.15 -3.12 4.67
C PHE A 93 0.86 -2.60 5.94
N ASP A 94 0.80 -1.31 6.17
CA ASP A 94 1.18 -0.66 7.42
C ASP A 94 0.11 0.37 7.80
N ALA A 95 0.25 1.02 8.95
CA ALA A 95 -0.63 2.12 9.36
C ALA A 95 0.20 3.33 9.78
N PHE A 96 -0.35 4.53 9.59
CA PHE A 96 0.24 5.73 10.17
C PHE A 96 0.30 5.62 11.70
N GLN A 97 1.41 6.09 12.27
CA GLN A 97 1.76 6.00 13.68
C GLN A 97 1.87 7.39 14.29
N SER A 98 1.35 7.56 15.50
CA SER A 98 1.45 8.81 16.27
C SER A 98 2.60 8.84 17.27
N THR A 99 3.23 7.70 17.55
CA THR A 99 4.11 7.53 18.72
C THR A 99 5.59 7.36 18.38
N ASN A 100 5.94 7.07 17.12
CA ASN A 100 7.32 6.84 16.71
C ASN A 100 7.81 7.91 15.72
N PRO A 101 8.34 9.06 16.19
CA PRO A 101 8.79 10.15 15.32
C PRO A 101 9.97 9.78 14.41
N ASN A 102 10.60 8.62 14.61
CA ASN A 102 11.70 8.15 13.77
C ASN A 102 11.24 7.25 12.61
N ALA A 103 9.93 6.96 12.49
CA ALA A 103 9.39 6.22 11.36
C ALA A 103 9.18 7.19 10.17
N ALA A 104 10.14 7.25 9.26
CA ALA A 104 10.23 8.18 8.15
C ALA A 104 8.99 8.18 7.24
N TYR A 105 8.37 7.02 7.01
CA TYR A 105 7.23 6.91 6.10
C TYR A 105 5.88 6.83 6.80
N THR A 106 5.83 6.34 8.04
CA THR A 106 4.57 6.09 8.75
C THR A 106 4.32 7.03 9.92
N TYR A 107 5.27 7.88 10.33
CA TYR A 107 5.01 8.87 11.37
C TYR A 107 4.19 10.05 10.84
N ASP A 108 2.90 10.06 11.18
CA ASP A 108 2.04 11.20 10.98
C ASP A 108 0.88 11.17 11.98
N PRO A 109 0.97 11.92 13.10
CA PRO A 109 -0.07 11.96 14.12
C PRO A 109 -1.43 12.47 13.62
N ASN A 110 -1.48 13.29 12.57
CA ASN A 110 -2.74 13.83 12.06
C ASN A 110 -3.46 12.81 11.18
N ARG A 111 -2.69 11.93 10.53
CA ARG A 111 -3.21 10.92 9.59
C ARG A 111 -3.37 9.52 10.19
N THR A 112 -3.01 9.37 11.46
CA THR A 112 -3.14 8.12 12.23
C THR A 112 -4.59 7.80 12.58
N LEU A 113 -4.90 6.50 12.69
CA LEU A 113 -6.18 6.04 13.21
C LEU A 113 -6.27 6.40 14.71
N ALA A 114 -7.40 6.98 15.12
CA ALA A 114 -7.62 7.38 16.51
C ALA A 114 -8.15 6.22 17.36
N GLY A 115 -7.40 5.86 18.41
CA GLY A 115 -7.79 4.85 19.39
C GLY A 115 -7.00 3.54 19.28
N ASP A 116 -7.51 2.49 19.92
CA ASP A 116 -6.93 1.15 19.93
C ASP A 116 -7.60 0.23 18.88
N PRO A 117 -6.82 -0.59 18.12
CA PRO A 117 -7.38 -1.54 17.17
C PRO A 117 -8.24 -2.61 17.85
N ASP A 118 -9.33 -3.01 17.20
CA ASP A 118 -10.40 -3.89 17.70
C ASP A 118 -11.20 -3.34 18.89
N VAL A 119 -10.96 -2.09 19.29
CA VAL A 119 -11.71 -1.42 20.38
C VAL A 119 -12.41 -0.18 19.83
N ASP A 120 -11.62 0.75 19.31
CA ASP A 120 -12.12 2.02 18.77
C ASP A 120 -12.36 1.93 17.27
N TYR A 121 -11.59 1.09 16.56
CA TYR A 121 -11.74 0.82 15.13
C TYR A 121 -11.46 -0.63 14.76
N ASN A 122 -12.00 -1.12 13.64
CA ASN A 122 -11.68 -2.43 13.06
C ASN A 122 -11.50 -2.32 11.54
N ILE A 123 -10.29 -2.01 11.09
CA ILE A 123 -9.99 -1.89 9.67
C ILE A 123 -9.99 -3.28 9.01
N ILE A 124 -10.94 -3.45 8.08
CA ILE A 124 -11.06 -4.58 7.19
C ILE A 124 -10.50 -4.19 5.82
N VAL A 125 -9.63 -5.02 5.28
CA VAL A 125 -9.15 -4.92 3.90
C VAL A 125 -9.96 -5.91 3.06
N GLU A 126 -10.87 -5.38 2.23
CA GLU A 126 -11.78 -6.14 1.39
C GLU A 126 -11.25 -6.22 -0.04
N CYS A 127 -11.19 -7.42 -0.62
CA CYS A 127 -10.95 -7.62 -2.04
C CYS A 127 -12.25 -7.37 -2.82
N ILE A 128 -12.30 -6.33 -3.63
CA ILE A 128 -13.50 -5.94 -4.38
C ILE A 128 -13.40 -6.24 -5.88
N ASP A 129 -12.20 -6.49 -6.39
CA ASP A 129 -11.97 -7.02 -7.73
C ASP A 129 -10.62 -7.76 -7.82
N MET A 130 -10.50 -8.73 -8.72
CA MET A 130 -9.23 -9.41 -8.98
C MET A 130 -9.20 -10.16 -10.31
N SER A 131 -8.00 -10.24 -10.90
CA SER A 131 -7.73 -11.10 -12.04
C SER A 131 -7.87 -12.59 -11.70
N VAL A 132 -8.33 -13.37 -12.68
CA VAL A 132 -8.35 -14.84 -12.57
C VAL A 132 -6.91 -15.37 -12.44
N GLY A 133 -6.72 -16.33 -11.53
CA GLY A 133 -5.43 -17.00 -11.36
C GLY A 133 -4.41 -16.25 -10.49
N LEU A 134 -4.79 -15.10 -9.92
CA LEU A 134 -4.04 -14.44 -8.86
C LEU A 134 -4.58 -14.86 -7.48
N ARG A 135 -3.73 -14.82 -6.45
CA ARG A 135 -4.15 -14.81 -5.04
C ARG A 135 -3.18 -13.99 -4.19
N ALA A 136 -3.67 -13.42 -3.11
CA ALA A 136 -2.85 -12.80 -2.06
C ALA A 136 -2.79 -13.71 -0.83
N VAL A 137 -1.62 -13.83 -0.22
CA VAL A 137 -1.38 -14.76 0.89
C VAL A 137 -0.62 -14.07 2.00
N HIS A 138 -1.16 -14.10 3.21
CA HIS A 138 -0.41 -13.75 4.40
C HIS A 138 0.12 -15.03 5.06
N LYS A 139 1.44 -15.13 5.22
CA LYS A 139 2.11 -16.35 5.68
C LYS A 139 2.40 -16.38 7.18
N GLU A 140 2.33 -15.23 7.83
CA GLU A 140 2.55 -15.11 9.25
C GLU A 140 1.22 -15.30 10.00
N TYR A 141 1.25 -15.61 11.29
CA TYR A 141 0.04 -15.93 12.05
C TYR A 141 -0.78 -14.67 12.41
N PRO A 142 -2.10 -14.60 12.15
CA PRO A 142 -2.96 -15.62 11.54
C PRO A 142 -2.74 -15.73 10.03
N GLN A 143 -2.60 -16.95 9.52
CA GLN A 143 -2.45 -17.17 8.08
C GLN A 143 -3.80 -17.09 7.39
N PHE A 144 -3.85 -16.41 6.23
CA PHE A 144 -5.04 -16.35 5.39
C PHE A 144 -4.68 -16.24 3.91
N ILE A 145 -5.68 -16.50 3.06
CA ILE A 145 -5.59 -16.43 1.60
C ILE A 145 -6.79 -15.62 1.11
N ILE A 146 -6.52 -14.71 0.18
CA ILE A 146 -7.51 -14.02 -0.64
C ILE A 146 -7.36 -14.55 -2.07
N ASP A 147 -8.28 -15.39 -2.50
CA ASP A 147 -8.36 -16.02 -3.83
C ASP A 147 -9.71 -15.82 -4.54
N ALA A 148 -10.60 -15.02 -3.95
CA ALA A 148 -11.86 -14.60 -4.57
C ALA A 148 -12.28 -13.20 -4.14
N VAL A 149 -13.02 -12.52 -5.04
CA VAL A 149 -13.71 -11.25 -4.74
C VAL A 149 -14.70 -11.44 -3.58
N GLY A 150 -14.79 -10.44 -2.71
CA GLY A 150 -15.61 -10.42 -1.50
C GLY A 150 -14.95 -11.07 -0.29
N GLN A 151 -13.77 -11.69 -0.44
CA GLN A 151 -12.97 -12.10 0.71
C GLN A 151 -12.26 -10.90 1.33
N SER A 152 -12.00 -10.98 2.63
CA SER A 152 -11.35 -9.91 3.38
C SER A 152 -10.49 -10.46 4.51
N PHE A 153 -9.69 -9.57 5.11
CA PHE A 153 -9.03 -9.83 6.39
C PHE A 153 -9.11 -8.59 7.29
N SER A 154 -9.05 -8.78 8.60
CA SER A 154 -8.95 -7.66 9.56
C SER A 154 -7.49 -7.32 9.79
N HIS A 155 -7.09 -6.12 9.35
CA HIS A 155 -5.79 -5.56 9.66
C HIS A 155 -5.68 -5.23 11.15
N SER A 156 -6.75 -4.70 11.74
CA SER A 156 -6.82 -4.37 13.17
C SER A 156 -6.64 -5.59 14.07
N TYR A 157 -7.24 -6.73 13.71
CA TYR A 157 -7.03 -7.99 14.44
C TYR A 157 -5.57 -8.39 14.47
N ILE A 158 -4.88 -8.28 13.33
CA ILE A 158 -3.46 -8.65 13.21
C ILE A 158 -2.59 -7.65 13.98
N HIS A 159 -2.91 -6.36 13.87
CA HIS A 159 -2.26 -5.29 14.62
C HIS A 159 -2.36 -5.54 16.13
N ASN A 160 -3.58 -5.71 16.65
CA ASN A 160 -3.85 -5.97 18.06
C ASN A 160 -3.14 -7.24 18.55
N LEU A 161 -3.19 -8.32 17.77
CA LEU A 161 -2.54 -9.58 18.11
C LEU A 161 -1.01 -9.47 18.21
N ARG A 162 -0.38 -8.67 17.36
CA ARG A 162 1.09 -8.57 17.25
C ARG A 162 1.68 -7.37 17.97
N GLY A 163 0.86 -6.40 18.35
CA GLY A 163 1.28 -5.11 18.89
C GLY A 163 1.90 -4.16 17.86
N TYR A 164 1.77 -4.44 16.56
CA TYR A 164 2.21 -3.53 15.49
C TYR A 164 1.41 -3.77 14.19
N GLY A 165 1.11 -2.71 13.45
CA GLY A 165 0.27 -2.75 12.24
C GLY A 165 0.98 -3.15 10.94
N HIS A 166 2.26 -3.49 11.01
CA HIS A 166 3.07 -3.87 9.85
C HIS A 166 2.78 -5.31 9.41
N MET A 167 2.52 -5.52 8.12
CA MET A 167 2.11 -6.80 7.58
C MET A 167 2.67 -7.02 6.18
N HIS A 168 3.23 -8.20 5.92
CA HIS A 168 3.67 -8.59 4.57
C HIS A 168 2.65 -9.48 3.86
N MET A 169 2.41 -9.22 2.58
CA MET A 169 1.57 -10.05 1.71
C MET A 169 2.42 -10.68 0.62
N SER A 170 2.14 -11.93 0.27
CA SER A 170 2.71 -12.58 -0.90
C SER A 170 1.65 -12.77 -1.96
N TYR A 171 1.84 -12.14 -3.11
CA TYR A 171 1.00 -12.32 -4.28
C TYR A 171 1.55 -13.45 -5.14
N GLN A 172 0.65 -14.27 -5.66
CA GLN A 172 1.01 -15.48 -6.38
C GLN A 172 0.07 -15.64 -7.57
N ALA A 173 0.63 -15.91 -8.74
CA ALA A 173 -0.11 -16.11 -9.97
C ALA A 173 0.17 -17.48 -10.61
N VAL A 174 -0.76 -17.94 -11.42
CA VAL A 174 -0.65 -19.17 -12.21
C VAL A 174 0.38 -19.04 -13.34
N ASP A 175 0.54 -17.84 -13.89
CA ASP A 175 1.52 -17.50 -14.92
C ASP A 175 2.27 -16.20 -14.59
N GLY A 176 3.26 -15.87 -15.43
CA GLY A 176 4.10 -14.68 -15.29
C GLY A 176 4.28 -14.01 -16.64
N GLU A 177 3.25 -14.06 -17.48
CA GLU A 177 3.21 -13.37 -18.77
C GLU A 177 2.04 -12.39 -18.84
N ASN A 178 0.89 -12.74 -18.25
CA ASN A 178 -0.32 -11.92 -18.33
C ASN A 178 -0.36 -10.80 -17.28
N LEU A 179 -1.16 -9.78 -17.58
CA LEU A 179 -1.60 -8.78 -16.60
C LEU A 179 -2.38 -9.46 -15.47
N HIS A 180 -1.94 -9.25 -14.24
CA HIS A 180 -2.66 -9.65 -13.04
C HIS A 180 -2.92 -8.43 -12.16
N TRP A 181 -4.08 -8.37 -11.53
CA TRP A 181 -4.43 -7.31 -10.61
C TRP A 181 -5.26 -7.80 -9.43
N ILE A 182 -5.24 -7.02 -8.36
CA ILE A 182 -6.16 -7.11 -7.23
C ILE A 182 -6.53 -5.70 -6.78
N THR A 183 -7.81 -5.46 -6.56
CA THR A 183 -8.35 -4.19 -6.08
C THR A 183 -8.90 -4.37 -4.68
N PHE A 184 -8.41 -3.55 -3.77
CA PHE A 184 -8.83 -3.55 -2.38
C PHE A 184 -9.63 -2.30 -2.04
N ARG A 185 -10.38 -2.38 -0.95
CA ARG A 185 -11.00 -1.23 -0.28
C ARG A 185 -10.88 -1.41 1.22
N LEU A 186 -10.68 -0.32 1.95
CA LEU A 186 -10.68 -0.31 3.40
C LEU A 186 -12.08 -0.01 3.93
N LEU A 187 -12.49 -0.73 4.96
CA LEU A 187 -13.75 -0.53 5.68
C LEU A 187 -13.48 -0.51 7.19
N ASP A 188 -14.29 0.23 7.94
CA ASP A 188 -14.39 0.05 9.39
C ASP A 188 -15.51 -0.95 9.72
N GLY A 189 -15.14 -2.07 10.31
CA GLY A 189 -16.00 -3.21 10.61
C GLY A 189 -16.62 -3.19 12.01
N LEU A 190 -16.54 -2.09 12.76
CA LEU A 190 -17.24 -1.98 14.04
C LEU A 190 -18.73 -1.64 13.84
N ASP A 191 -19.59 -2.40 14.51
CA ASP A 191 -21.05 -2.27 14.40
C ASP A 191 -21.63 -1.03 15.12
N TYR A 192 -20.90 -0.47 16.10
CA TYR A 192 -21.40 0.61 16.98
C TYR A 192 -21.02 1.99 16.46
N GLY A 193 -21.52 2.30 15.26
CA GLY A 193 -21.20 3.53 14.55
C GLY A 193 -19.87 3.38 13.84
N GLN A 194 -19.91 3.26 12.51
CA GLN A 194 -18.72 3.30 11.66
C GLN A 194 -17.94 4.57 12.01
N GLN A 195 -16.81 4.43 12.68
CA GLN A 195 -15.98 5.58 13.06
C GLN A 195 -15.47 6.23 11.78
N TYR A 196 -15.14 5.39 10.79
CA TYR A 196 -14.61 5.81 9.52
C TYR A 196 -15.49 5.43 8.32
N GLU A 197 -15.54 6.34 7.35
CA GLU A 197 -16.06 6.11 6.03
C GLU A 197 -15.08 5.24 5.22
N PRO A 198 -15.57 4.39 4.29
CA PRO A 198 -14.73 3.58 3.42
C PRO A 198 -13.67 4.39 2.66
N SER A 199 -12.54 3.76 2.38
CA SER A 199 -11.58 4.34 1.44
C SER A 199 -12.10 4.30 0.01
N GLU A 200 -11.52 5.12 -0.85
CA GLU A 200 -11.54 4.82 -2.28
C GLU A 200 -10.89 3.44 -2.52
N PRO A 201 -11.31 2.71 -3.57
CA PRO A 201 -10.58 1.55 -4.05
C PRO A 201 -9.10 1.85 -4.30
N PHE A 202 -8.26 0.82 -4.24
CA PHE A 202 -6.90 0.91 -4.78
C PHE A 202 -6.47 -0.40 -5.41
N THR A 203 -5.80 -0.31 -6.55
CA THR A 203 -5.45 -1.48 -7.38
C THR A 203 -3.95 -1.71 -7.43
N ILE A 204 -3.56 -2.96 -7.21
CA ILE A 204 -2.18 -3.41 -7.37
C ILE A 204 -2.09 -4.21 -8.66
N VAL A 205 -1.11 -3.87 -9.49
CA VAL A 205 -0.87 -4.53 -10.77
C VAL A 205 0.43 -5.32 -10.72
N PHE A 206 0.41 -6.48 -11.39
CA PHE A 206 1.52 -7.39 -11.47
C PHE A 206 1.82 -7.77 -12.92
N ASN A 207 3.12 -7.94 -13.16
CA ASN A 207 3.73 -8.55 -14.33
C ASN A 207 3.62 -7.81 -15.68
N ALA A 208 2.58 -7.02 -15.91
CA ALA A 208 2.44 -6.16 -17.08
C ALA A 208 1.86 -4.80 -16.68
N GLU A 209 2.24 -3.74 -17.40
CA GLU A 209 1.63 -2.42 -17.23
C GLU A 209 0.24 -2.44 -17.90
N PRO A 210 -0.82 -1.93 -17.26
CA PRO A 210 -2.11 -1.78 -17.91
C PRO A 210 -2.00 -0.82 -19.11
N PRO A 211 -2.82 -0.97 -20.16
CA PRO A 211 -2.89 0.01 -21.23
C PRO A 211 -3.16 1.40 -20.67
N ALA A 212 -2.55 2.44 -21.25
CA ALA A 212 -2.82 3.82 -20.83
C ALA A 212 -4.32 4.12 -20.94
N GLY A 213 -4.96 4.51 -19.84
CA GLY A 213 -6.40 4.72 -19.82
C GLY A 213 -7.24 3.52 -19.35
N ASP A 214 -6.65 2.38 -18.97
CA ASP A 214 -7.35 1.28 -18.27
C ASP A 214 -7.46 1.61 -16.77
N LEU A 215 -8.39 2.52 -16.44
CA LEU A 215 -8.52 3.11 -15.11
C LEU A 215 -9.17 2.15 -14.11
N ILE A 216 -10.01 1.22 -14.57
CA ILE A 216 -10.59 0.17 -13.69
C ILE A 216 -9.76 -1.12 -13.66
N VAL A 217 -8.68 -1.18 -14.46
CA VAL A 217 -7.73 -2.29 -14.55
C VAL A 217 -8.42 -3.62 -14.85
N ASP A 218 -9.07 -3.70 -16.00
CA ASP A 218 -9.65 -4.96 -16.51
C ASP A 218 -8.97 -5.50 -17.78
N GLY A 219 -7.84 -4.87 -18.13
CA GLY A 219 -7.06 -5.08 -19.34
C GLY A 219 -7.62 -4.33 -20.54
N LYS A 220 -8.75 -3.62 -20.45
CA LYS A 220 -9.38 -2.98 -21.61
C LYS A 220 -9.59 -1.50 -21.34
N VAL A 221 -9.49 -0.70 -22.41
CA VAL A 221 -9.87 0.72 -22.38
C VAL A 221 -11.21 0.88 -23.07
N ASN A 222 -12.26 1.18 -22.30
CA ASN A 222 -13.65 1.23 -22.76
C ASN A 222 -14.47 2.32 -22.05
N GLU A 223 -15.80 2.34 -22.26
CA GLU A 223 -16.67 3.39 -21.74
C GLU A 223 -16.63 3.50 -20.22
N ARG A 224 -16.36 2.40 -19.51
CA ARG A 224 -16.24 2.39 -18.05
C ARG A 224 -15.03 3.19 -17.60
N ASP A 225 -13.92 3.07 -18.32
CA ASP A 225 -12.71 3.85 -18.03
C ASP A 225 -12.89 5.33 -18.36
N LEU A 226 -13.65 5.66 -19.41
CA LEU A 226 -13.97 7.06 -19.71
C LEU A 226 -14.83 7.70 -18.61
N VAL A 227 -15.79 6.94 -18.06
CA VAL A 227 -16.58 7.40 -16.91
C VAL A 227 -15.65 7.65 -15.72
N GLU A 228 -14.74 6.72 -15.42
CA GLU A 228 -13.77 6.88 -14.33
C GLU A 228 -12.85 8.09 -14.57
N PHE A 229 -12.33 8.25 -15.78
CA PHE A 229 -11.48 9.37 -16.19
C PHE A 229 -12.16 10.72 -16.01
N SER A 230 -13.48 10.78 -16.22
CA SER A 230 -14.25 12.02 -16.10
C SER A 230 -14.28 12.59 -14.68
N TYR A 231 -14.10 11.76 -13.64
CA TYR A 231 -14.02 12.24 -12.25
C TYR A 231 -12.72 12.99 -11.95
N TYR A 232 -11.66 12.72 -12.72
CA TYR A 232 -10.33 13.29 -12.50
C TYR A 232 -9.94 14.34 -13.54
N TRP A 233 -10.80 14.59 -14.53
CA TRP A 233 -10.51 15.50 -15.63
C TRP A 233 -10.14 16.91 -15.15
N LEU A 234 -8.97 17.40 -15.59
CA LEU A 234 -8.37 18.68 -15.19
C LEU A 234 -7.97 18.76 -13.70
N GLY A 235 -7.84 17.62 -13.02
CA GLY A 235 -7.24 17.55 -11.69
C GLY A 235 -5.72 17.80 -11.73
N ASP A 236 -5.21 18.46 -10.69
CA ASP A 236 -3.79 18.80 -10.50
C ASP A 236 -3.17 18.17 -9.24
N GLU A 237 -3.86 17.18 -8.68
CA GLU A 237 -3.44 16.38 -7.52
C GLU A 237 -2.87 15.01 -7.93
N GLY A 238 -2.28 14.93 -9.13
CA GLY A 238 -1.65 13.74 -9.65
C GLY A 238 -0.33 13.45 -8.95
N ASP A 239 -0.30 12.49 -8.04
CA ASP A 239 0.95 12.02 -7.44
C ASP A 239 0.91 10.55 -7.00
N LYS A 240 2.07 10.05 -6.56
CA LYS A 240 2.26 8.67 -6.12
C LYS A 240 1.49 8.31 -4.84
N THR A 241 0.95 9.28 -4.11
CA THR A 241 0.15 9.00 -2.91
C THR A 241 -1.27 8.56 -3.27
N ASN A 242 -1.71 8.76 -4.52
CA ASN A 242 -3.05 8.42 -5.00
C ASN A 242 -3.04 7.37 -6.11
N ASP A 243 -3.54 6.18 -5.82
CA ASP A 243 -3.68 5.10 -6.79
C ASP A 243 -4.53 5.46 -8.03
N HIS A 244 -5.63 6.18 -7.85
CA HIS A 244 -6.54 6.51 -8.96
C HIS A 244 -5.96 7.60 -9.87
N TYR A 245 -5.29 8.61 -9.32
CA TYR A 245 -4.64 9.62 -10.14
C TYR A 245 -3.42 9.05 -10.86
N GLU A 246 -2.64 8.15 -10.23
CA GLU A 246 -1.52 7.46 -10.88
C GLU A 246 -1.93 6.77 -12.20
N ARG A 247 -3.20 6.36 -12.31
CA ARG A 247 -3.78 5.77 -13.53
C ARG A 247 -4.37 6.79 -14.50
N ALA A 248 -4.98 7.86 -14.00
CA ALA A 248 -5.59 8.89 -14.83
C ALA A 248 -4.56 9.84 -15.46
N ASP A 249 -3.46 10.11 -14.77
CA ASP A 249 -2.27 10.83 -15.23
C ASP A 249 -1.36 9.84 -15.99
N ALA A 250 -1.81 9.46 -17.18
CA ALA A 250 -1.18 8.44 -18.01
C ALA A 250 0.23 8.86 -18.47
N ASN A 251 0.50 10.16 -18.63
CA ASN A 251 1.82 10.66 -19.00
C ASN A 251 2.72 10.93 -17.77
N ARG A 252 2.16 10.91 -16.55
CA ARG A 252 2.82 11.07 -15.25
C ARG A 252 3.47 12.43 -15.05
N ASP A 253 2.83 13.49 -15.54
CA ASP A 253 3.32 14.86 -15.40
C ASP A 253 2.75 15.60 -14.18
N GLY A 254 1.93 14.91 -13.39
CA GLY A 254 1.30 15.38 -12.16
C GLY A 254 -0.08 15.99 -12.39
N LYS A 255 -0.63 15.89 -13.61
CA LYS A 255 -1.92 16.47 -14.00
C LYS A 255 -2.69 15.50 -14.86
N VAL A 256 -4.02 15.64 -14.85
CA VAL A 256 -4.89 14.92 -15.76
C VAL A 256 -5.42 15.91 -16.79
N ASP A 257 -4.86 15.89 -17.99
CA ASP A 257 -5.19 16.84 -19.05
C ASP A 257 -5.37 16.21 -20.44
N PHE A 258 -5.40 17.05 -21.49
CA PHE A 258 -5.58 16.60 -22.86
C PHE A 258 -4.52 15.61 -23.35
N GLN A 259 -3.31 15.62 -22.78
CA GLN A 259 -2.27 14.66 -23.12
C GLN A 259 -2.66 13.25 -22.64
N ASP A 260 -3.20 13.13 -21.42
CA ASP A 260 -3.68 11.85 -20.89
C ASP A 260 -4.88 11.34 -21.66
N PHE A 261 -5.81 12.23 -22.02
CA PHE A 261 -6.94 11.85 -22.87
C PHE A 261 -6.49 11.38 -24.26
N ALA A 262 -5.40 11.93 -24.82
CA ALA A 262 -4.86 11.47 -26.09
C ALA A 262 -4.28 10.05 -25.97
N LEU A 263 -3.56 9.74 -24.89
CA LEU A 263 -3.05 8.39 -24.60
C LEU A 263 -4.20 7.40 -24.38
N PHE A 264 -5.22 7.80 -23.61
CA PHE A 264 -6.45 7.04 -23.42
C PHE A 264 -7.11 6.70 -24.77
N ALA A 265 -7.28 7.69 -25.65
CA ALA A 265 -7.91 7.49 -26.96
C ALA A 265 -7.09 6.57 -27.87
N GLU A 266 -5.76 6.64 -27.81
CA GLU A 266 -4.87 5.74 -28.55
C GLU A 266 -5.03 4.28 -28.09
N SER A 267 -5.03 4.04 -26.78
CA SER A 267 -5.26 2.71 -26.20
C SER A 267 -6.67 2.21 -26.49
N TRP A 268 -7.69 3.07 -26.38
CA TRP A 268 -9.06 2.71 -26.74
C TRP A 268 -9.14 2.18 -28.17
N LEU A 269 -8.55 2.90 -29.14
CA LEU A 269 -8.54 2.48 -30.53
C LEU A 269 -7.79 1.15 -30.72
N SER A 270 -6.65 1.00 -30.06
CA SER A 270 -5.82 -0.21 -30.15
C SER A 270 -6.53 -1.43 -29.58
N CYS A 271 -7.13 -1.31 -28.39
CA CYS A 271 -7.78 -2.42 -27.69
C CYS A 271 -9.15 -2.80 -28.28
N ASN A 272 -9.84 -1.88 -28.97
CA ASN A 272 -11.18 -2.15 -29.53
C ASN A 272 -11.20 -2.39 -31.05
N LEU A 273 -10.19 -1.96 -31.81
CA LEU A 273 -10.15 -2.12 -33.27
C LEU A 273 -9.15 -3.17 -33.74
N ARG A 274 -8.23 -3.62 -32.89
CA ARG A 274 -7.24 -4.66 -33.20
C ARG A 274 -7.50 -5.93 -32.40
N PRO A 275 -6.92 -7.09 -32.78
CA PRO A 275 -7.02 -8.30 -31.98
C PRO A 275 -6.60 -8.03 -30.53
N GLN A 276 -7.33 -8.62 -29.57
CA GLN A 276 -7.13 -8.37 -28.13
C GLN A 276 -5.69 -8.65 -27.65
N SER A 277 -4.96 -9.54 -28.33
CA SER A 277 -3.53 -9.80 -28.09
C SER A 277 -2.59 -8.64 -28.43
N GLU A 278 -3.09 -7.55 -29.01
CA GLU A 278 -2.31 -6.34 -29.29
C GLU A 278 -2.55 -5.22 -28.24
N CYS A 279 -3.37 -5.47 -27.23
CA CYS A 279 -3.67 -4.48 -26.19
C CYS A 279 -2.63 -4.49 -25.05
N TRP A 280 -1.89 -5.58 -24.85
CA TRP A 280 -0.80 -5.71 -23.87
C TRP A 280 0.26 -6.73 -24.31
#